data_AF-A0A6G3QSY8-F1
#
_entry.id   AF-A0A6G3QSY8-F1
#
_cell.length_a   1.000
_cell.length_b   1.000
_cell.length_c   1.000
_cell.angle_alpha   90.00
_cell.angle_beta   90.00
_cell.angle_gamma   90.00
#
_symmetry.space_group_name_H-M   'P 1'
#
loop_
_entity.id
_entity.type
_entity.pdbx_description
1 polymer ?
#
loop_
_entity_poly.entity_id
_entity_poly.type
_entity_poly.pdbx_seq_one_letter_code
_entity_poly.pdbx_strand_id
1 'polypeptide(L)'
;MPTPPDPAVLYPDVAACGSLAAALRAEAEGCLAGVPVTSSDSDPLLYATVTSMLPHREPLQISVWSHERRWSIRGTEPFQTLSLIDGRTDDLAEVARAARAWHDGEPLNGIRQAAPFVHLTGRFEVPDLDSARLVESEWQSMRVEASGLDYVWQKTYQALIEAAHAEPALRALYPFTSHWALRFSTSTRPHLTVVGPCLTAGSDGMYGVGTGFITPDLGLFATAHEAVAVAVHHMPSGLGPVTLGG
;
A
#
# COMPACT_ATOMS: atom_id res chain seq x y z
N MET A 1 10.94 23.29 9.74
CA MET A 1 11.37 21.93 10.13
C MET A 1 12.89 21.95 10.29
N PRO A 2 13.47 21.25 11.28
CA PRO A 2 14.92 21.16 11.41
C PRO A 2 15.52 20.38 10.23
N THR A 3 16.69 20.82 9.75
CA THR A 3 17.46 20.11 8.74
C THR A 3 17.81 18.71 9.26
N PRO A 4 17.57 17.64 8.49
CA PRO A 4 17.97 16.30 8.90
C PRO A 4 19.49 16.23 9.11
N PRO A 5 19.98 15.44 10.09
CA PRO A 5 21.41 15.18 10.24
C PRO A 5 21.98 14.54 8.97
N ASP A 6 23.30 14.68 8.80
CA ASP A 6 24.03 13.93 7.77
C ASP A 6 23.75 12.43 7.94
N PRO A 7 23.36 11.72 6.86
CA PRO A 7 23.11 10.28 6.91
C PRO A 7 24.27 9.47 7.51
N ALA A 8 25.52 9.88 7.31
CA ALA A 8 26.69 9.20 7.87
C ALA A 8 26.73 9.23 9.41
N VAL A 9 26.05 10.20 10.05
CA VAL A 9 25.92 10.26 11.51
C VAL A 9 24.91 9.25 12.02
N LEU A 10 23.80 9.04 11.30
CA LEU A 10 22.77 8.07 11.68
C LEU A 10 23.12 6.63 11.27
N TYR A 11 23.89 6.46 10.19
CA TYR A 11 24.24 5.17 9.59
C TYR A 11 25.76 5.05 9.37
N PRO A 12 26.58 5.10 10.45
CA PRO A 12 28.03 5.05 10.34
C PRO A 12 28.53 3.70 9.79
N ASP A 13 27.79 2.63 10.03
CA ASP A 13 27.98 1.28 9.45
C ASP A 13 27.81 1.30 7.93
N VAL A 14 26.73 1.91 7.44
CA VAL A 14 26.48 2.04 5.99
C VAL A 14 27.54 2.91 5.33
N ALA A 15 27.92 4.01 5.98
CA ALA A 15 28.98 4.89 5.51
C ALA A 15 30.35 4.18 5.46
N ALA A 16 30.67 3.35 6.46
CA ALA A 16 31.90 2.55 6.47
C ALA A 16 31.94 1.53 5.33
N CYS A 17 30.79 0.96 4.94
CA CYS A 17 30.67 0.10 3.76
C CYS A 17 30.62 0.87 2.43
N GLY A 18 30.49 2.20 2.47
CA GLY A 18 30.43 3.09 1.30
C GLY A 18 29.10 3.14 0.55
N SER A 19 28.16 2.22 0.82
CA SER A 19 26.80 2.25 0.27
C SER A 19 25.86 1.31 1.02
N LEU A 20 24.54 1.55 0.92
CA LEU A 20 23.52 0.69 1.52
C LEU A 20 23.55 -0.72 0.94
N ALA A 21 23.76 -0.88 -0.37
CA ALA A 21 23.90 -2.21 -0.98
C ALA A 21 25.15 -2.97 -0.50
N ALA A 22 26.24 -2.28 -0.19
CA ALA A 22 27.43 -2.91 0.38
C ALA A 22 27.21 -3.32 1.84
N ALA A 23 26.58 -2.45 2.63
CA ALA A 23 26.22 -2.74 4.02
C ALA A 23 25.26 -3.93 4.13
N LEU A 24 24.21 -3.97 3.31
CA LEU A 24 23.28 -5.10 3.24
C LEU A 24 24.01 -6.43 2.95
N ARG A 25 24.96 -6.44 2.02
CA ARG A 25 25.72 -7.65 1.70
C ARG A 25 26.66 -8.08 2.82
N ALA A 26 27.29 -7.11 3.50
CA ALA A 26 28.18 -7.39 4.61
C ALA A 26 27.43 -7.96 5.81
N GLU A 27 26.26 -7.38 6.14
CA GLU A 27 25.43 -7.79 7.27
C GLU A 27 24.74 -9.14 7.04
N ALA A 28 24.41 -9.46 5.78
CA ALA A 28 23.59 -10.62 5.43
C ALA A 28 24.20 -11.99 5.76
N GLU A 29 25.40 -12.11 6.33
CA GLU A 29 26.13 -13.40 6.53
C GLU A 29 26.16 -14.28 5.26
N GLY A 30 26.13 -13.68 4.07
CA GLY A 30 26.03 -14.40 2.79
C GLY A 30 24.62 -14.74 2.31
N CYS A 31 23.55 -14.38 3.04
CA CYS A 31 22.15 -14.54 2.64
C CYS A 31 21.86 -13.86 1.28
N LEU A 32 22.52 -12.74 0.99
CA LEU A 32 22.43 -12.01 -0.28
C LEU A 32 23.54 -12.38 -1.29
N ALA A 33 24.26 -13.49 -1.08
CA ALA A 33 25.25 -13.96 -2.04
C ALA A 33 24.58 -14.28 -3.39
N GLY A 34 25.10 -13.70 -4.47
CA GLY A 34 24.53 -13.85 -5.82
C GLY A 34 23.28 -13.01 -6.10
N VAL A 35 22.74 -12.29 -5.11
CA VAL A 35 21.58 -11.42 -5.27
C VAL A 35 22.00 -10.05 -5.82
N PRO A 36 21.42 -9.57 -6.92
CA PRO A 36 21.67 -8.21 -7.43
C PRO A 36 21.07 -7.16 -6.49
N VAL A 37 21.92 -6.52 -5.70
CA VAL A 37 21.59 -5.35 -4.85
C VAL A 37 22.27 -4.11 -5.42
N THR A 38 21.50 -3.07 -5.73
CA THR A 38 22.01 -1.84 -6.36
C THR A 38 21.68 -0.65 -5.49
N SER A 39 22.65 0.22 -5.20
CA SER A 39 22.41 1.49 -4.50
C SER A 39 21.99 2.57 -5.49
N SER A 40 21.28 3.61 -5.03
CA SER A 40 21.01 4.79 -5.86
C SER A 40 22.31 5.50 -6.25
N ASP A 41 22.42 5.96 -7.50
CA ASP A 41 23.54 6.77 -7.96
C ASP A 41 23.58 8.15 -7.29
N SER A 42 22.42 8.74 -6.99
CA SER A 42 22.33 10.07 -6.37
C SER A 42 22.58 10.04 -4.86
N ASP A 43 22.14 8.96 -4.21
CA ASP A 43 22.04 8.87 -2.76
C ASP A 43 22.38 7.44 -2.27
N PRO A 44 23.62 6.96 -2.50
CA PRO A 44 23.99 5.55 -2.32
C PRO A 44 23.98 5.08 -0.87
N LEU A 45 23.99 6.00 0.10
CA LEU A 45 23.86 5.69 1.53
C LEU A 45 22.39 5.54 1.96
N LEU A 46 21.46 6.11 1.20
CA LEU A 46 20.06 6.24 1.60
C LEU A 46 19.14 5.24 0.95
N TYR A 47 19.47 4.79 -0.27
CA TYR A 47 18.59 3.96 -1.07
C TYR A 47 19.32 2.80 -1.72
N ALA A 48 18.66 1.64 -1.72
CA ALA A 48 19.06 0.47 -2.47
C ALA A 48 17.83 -0.24 -3.03
N THR A 49 18.05 -1.07 -4.05
CA THR A 49 17.02 -1.93 -4.62
C THR A 49 17.51 -3.35 -4.78
N VAL A 50 16.58 -4.31 -4.69
CA VAL A 50 16.83 -5.73 -4.96
C VAL A 50 15.84 -6.23 -6.00
N THR A 51 16.34 -6.71 -7.13
CA THR A 51 15.49 -7.21 -8.21
C THR A 51 14.75 -8.46 -7.77
N SER A 52 13.53 -8.65 -8.27
CA SER A 52 12.77 -9.90 -8.12
C SER A 52 13.03 -10.84 -9.30
N MET A 53 13.02 -12.15 -9.07
CA MET A 53 12.96 -13.15 -10.15
C MET A 53 11.57 -13.23 -10.79
N LEU A 54 10.53 -12.78 -10.11
CA LEU A 54 9.17 -12.69 -10.66
C LEU A 54 8.99 -11.41 -11.47
N PRO A 55 8.58 -11.49 -12.76
CA PRO A 55 8.47 -10.33 -13.64
C PRO A 55 7.31 -9.39 -13.30
N HIS A 56 6.37 -9.83 -12.47
CA HIS A 56 5.22 -9.04 -12.00
C HIS A 56 5.49 -8.32 -10.67
N ARG A 57 6.75 -8.30 -10.22
CA ARG A 57 7.22 -7.53 -9.07
C ARG A 57 8.25 -6.51 -9.53
N GLU A 58 8.09 -5.28 -9.09
CA GLU A 58 9.16 -4.29 -9.19
C GLU A 58 10.34 -4.67 -8.26
N PRO A 59 11.54 -4.11 -8.48
CA PRO A 59 12.61 -4.22 -7.51
C PRO A 59 12.15 -3.77 -6.12
N LEU A 60 12.46 -4.56 -5.08
CA LEU A 60 12.20 -4.17 -3.70
C LEU A 60 12.98 -2.89 -3.41
N GLN A 61 12.27 -1.83 -3.05
CA GLN A 61 12.88 -0.58 -2.64
C GLN A 61 13.27 -0.69 -1.17
N ILE A 62 14.51 -0.32 -0.85
CA ILE A 62 15.04 -0.24 0.50
C ILE A 62 15.51 1.19 0.71
N SER A 63 15.05 1.81 1.79
CA SER A 63 15.43 3.17 2.13
C SER A 63 15.72 3.32 3.62
N VAL A 64 16.49 4.33 3.97
CA VAL A 64 16.77 4.69 5.36
C VAL A 64 16.01 5.96 5.76
N TRP A 65 15.76 6.12 7.06
CA TRP A 65 15.08 7.29 7.61
C TRP A 65 16.05 8.44 7.88
N SER A 66 15.61 9.67 7.64
CA SER A 66 16.45 10.87 7.74
C SER A 66 16.59 11.47 9.14
N HIS A 67 15.78 11.02 10.11
CA HIS A 67 15.73 11.63 11.46
C HIS A 67 16.06 10.66 12.59
N GLU A 68 15.91 9.36 12.35
CA GLU A 68 16.25 8.29 13.29
C GLU A 68 16.80 7.10 12.51
N ARG A 69 17.62 6.28 13.16
CA ARG A 69 18.18 5.08 12.53
C ARG A 69 17.08 4.04 12.36
N ARG A 70 16.59 3.89 11.14
CA ARG A 70 15.55 2.93 10.77
C ARG A 70 15.58 2.67 9.27
N TRP A 71 15.35 1.43 8.90
CA TRP A 71 15.18 1.02 7.51
C TRP A 71 13.71 0.83 7.20
N SER A 72 13.37 1.07 5.94
CA SER A 72 12.09 0.72 5.37
C SER A 72 12.26 -0.06 4.08
N ILE A 73 11.34 -1.00 3.86
CA ILE A 73 11.21 -1.68 2.59
C ILE A 73 9.87 -1.34 1.95
N ARG A 74 9.81 -1.41 0.62
CA ARG A 74 8.57 -1.29 -0.14
C ARG A 74 8.64 -2.18 -1.38
N GLY A 75 7.75 -3.16 -1.44
CA GLY A 75 7.61 -4.06 -2.59
C GLY A 75 6.31 -3.77 -3.33
N THR A 76 6.39 -3.51 -4.63
CA THR A 76 5.24 -3.11 -5.47
C THR A 76 5.10 -4.01 -6.69
N GLU A 77 3.93 -3.99 -7.30
CA GLU A 77 3.73 -4.48 -8.67
C GLU A 77 3.92 -3.32 -9.68
N PRO A 78 4.27 -3.60 -10.96
CA PRO A 78 4.69 -2.58 -11.92
C PRO A 78 3.56 -1.77 -12.56
N PHE A 79 2.33 -2.30 -12.59
CA PHE A 79 1.24 -1.69 -13.34
C PHE A 79 0.59 -0.52 -12.58
N GLN A 80 0.19 -0.73 -11.33
CA GLN A 80 -0.42 0.33 -10.50
C GLN A 80 0.58 0.98 -9.53
N THR A 81 1.79 0.42 -9.40
CA THR A 81 2.84 0.85 -8.45
C THR A 81 2.38 0.80 -6.98
N LEU A 82 1.42 -0.06 -6.69
CA LEU A 82 0.85 -0.21 -5.36
C LEU A 82 1.67 -1.18 -4.52
N SER A 83 1.76 -0.90 -3.22
CA SER A 83 2.50 -1.73 -2.28
C SER A 83 1.77 -3.03 -1.99
N LEU A 84 2.46 -4.14 -2.27
CA LEU A 84 2.08 -5.49 -1.84
C LEU A 84 2.59 -5.75 -0.43
N ILE A 85 3.81 -5.28 -0.15
CA ILE A 85 4.42 -5.30 1.18
C ILE A 85 5.09 -3.96 1.47
N ASP A 86 5.13 -3.64 2.75
CA ASP A 86 5.99 -2.61 3.31
C ASP A 86 6.48 -3.07 4.69
N GLY A 87 7.35 -2.30 5.32
CA GLY A 87 7.83 -2.65 6.64
C GLY A 87 8.90 -1.68 7.10
N ARG A 88 9.09 -1.65 8.41
CA ARG A 88 10.13 -0.85 9.05
C ARG A 88 10.80 -1.65 10.15
N THR A 89 12.12 -1.56 10.23
CA THR A 89 12.92 -2.25 11.23
C THR A 89 14.19 -1.46 11.55
N ASP A 90 14.75 -1.68 12.73
CA ASP A 90 16.06 -1.20 13.17
C ASP A 90 17.12 -2.31 13.15
N ASP A 91 16.82 -3.47 12.53
CA ASP A 91 17.72 -4.57 12.19
C ASP A 91 17.95 -4.71 10.66
N LEU A 92 19.21 -4.54 10.21
CA LEU A 92 19.58 -4.62 8.80
C LEU A 92 19.61 -6.08 8.30
N ALA A 93 19.86 -7.05 9.18
CA ALA A 93 19.81 -8.46 8.86
C ALA A 93 18.38 -8.92 8.56
N GLU A 94 17.38 -8.35 9.23
CA GLU A 94 15.96 -8.52 8.88
C GLU A 94 15.67 -8.02 7.46
N VAL A 95 16.16 -6.83 7.11
CA VAL A 95 16.01 -6.28 5.75
C VAL A 95 16.64 -7.21 4.71
N ALA A 96 17.82 -7.77 4.99
CA ALA A 96 18.47 -8.73 4.10
C ALA A 96 17.64 -10.01 3.89
N ARG A 97 17.02 -10.55 4.96
CA ARG A 97 16.11 -11.70 4.86
C ARG A 97 14.89 -11.39 3.98
N ALA A 98 14.26 -10.23 4.18
CA ALA A 98 13.13 -9.79 3.37
C ALA A 98 13.52 -9.61 1.90
N ALA A 99 14.68 -8.99 1.65
CA ALA A 99 15.21 -8.76 0.32
C ALA A 99 15.52 -10.07 -0.42
N ARG A 100 16.07 -11.06 0.28
CA ARG A 100 16.31 -12.39 -0.28
C ARG A 100 15.01 -13.09 -0.64
N ALA A 101 14.03 -13.12 0.26
CA ALA A 101 12.74 -13.74 0.00
C ALA A 101 11.98 -13.06 -1.15
N TRP A 102 12.07 -11.72 -1.25
CA TRP A 102 11.52 -10.98 -2.39
C TRP A 102 12.21 -11.37 -3.70
N HIS A 103 13.55 -11.43 -3.70
CA HIS A 103 14.35 -11.81 -4.86
C HIS A 103 13.98 -13.20 -5.38
N ASP A 104 13.93 -14.19 -4.49
CA ASP A 104 13.67 -15.59 -4.83
C ASP A 104 12.23 -15.82 -5.32
N GLY A 105 11.36 -14.82 -5.20
CA GLY A 105 9.97 -14.93 -5.61
C GLY A 105 9.08 -15.66 -4.59
N GLU A 106 9.46 -15.63 -3.31
CA GLU A 106 8.65 -16.23 -2.25
C GLU A 106 7.23 -15.62 -2.23
N PRO A 107 6.18 -16.40 -1.94
CA PRO A 107 4.84 -15.86 -1.72
C PRO A 107 4.86 -14.77 -0.63
N LEU A 108 3.96 -13.78 -0.70
CA LEU A 108 3.96 -12.65 0.25
C LEU A 108 3.94 -13.09 1.72
N ASN A 109 3.15 -14.12 2.05
CA ASN A 109 3.15 -14.71 3.40
C ASN A 109 4.49 -15.37 3.77
N GLY A 110 5.18 -16.00 2.81
CA GLY A 110 6.52 -16.57 3.01
C GLY A 110 7.56 -15.49 3.30
N ILE A 111 7.47 -14.35 2.63
CA ILE A 111 8.32 -13.19 2.92
C ILE A 111 8.12 -12.71 4.37
N ARG A 112 6.87 -12.55 4.82
CA ARG A 112 6.57 -12.20 6.21
C ARG A 112 7.03 -13.25 7.23
N GLN A 113 7.00 -14.54 6.87
CA GLN A 113 7.53 -15.60 7.74
C GLN A 113 9.06 -15.52 7.87
N ALA A 114 9.77 -15.23 6.78
CA ALA A 114 11.23 -15.04 6.79
C ALA A 114 11.67 -13.75 7.51
N ALA A 115 10.83 -12.72 7.45
CA ALA A 115 11.08 -11.40 8.03
C ALA A 115 9.81 -10.84 8.69
N PRO A 116 9.59 -11.09 10.00
CA PRO A 116 8.35 -10.76 10.69
C PRO A 116 7.97 -9.27 10.73
N PHE A 117 8.94 -8.36 10.55
CA PHE A 117 8.68 -6.91 10.45
C PHE A 117 7.94 -6.52 9.16
N VAL A 118 7.89 -7.41 8.17
CA VAL A 118 7.19 -7.18 6.90
C VAL A 118 5.68 -7.18 7.15
N HIS A 119 5.08 -6.05 6.82
CA HIS A 119 3.65 -5.83 6.82
C HIS A 119 3.07 -6.16 5.44
N LEU A 120 1.99 -6.94 5.44
CA LEU A 120 1.24 -7.27 4.24
C LEU A 120 0.11 -6.27 4.12
N THR A 121 0.03 -5.57 2.99
CA THR A 121 -0.94 -4.49 2.80
C THR A 121 -2.37 -4.99 2.59
N GLY A 122 -2.57 -6.31 2.51
CA GLY A 122 -3.81 -6.97 2.11
C GLY A 122 -3.96 -7.15 0.60
N ARG A 123 -3.16 -6.45 -0.21
CA ARG A 123 -3.09 -6.70 -1.66
C ARG A 123 -2.46 -8.05 -1.94
N PHE A 124 -2.96 -8.72 -2.96
CA PHE A 124 -2.36 -9.92 -3.53
C PHE A 124 -1.94 -9.69 -4.99
N GLU A 125 -1.09 -10.59 -5.48
CA GLU A 125 -0.49 -10.52 -6.81
C GLU A 125 -1.48 -10.92 -7.90
N VAL A 126 -1.52 -10.12 -8.98
CA VAL A 126 -2.36 -10.37 -10.16
C VAL A 126 -1.49 -10.29 -11.42
N PRO A 127 -0.71 -11.34 -11.73
CA PRO A 127 0.29 -11.30 -12.82
C PRO A 127 -0.28 -11.11 -14.22
N ASP A 128 -1.53 -11.51 -14.43
CA ASP A 128 -2.28 -11.40 -15.69
C ASP A 128 -3.03 -10.07 -15.85
N LEU A 129 -2.96 -9.19 -14.84
CA LEU A 129 -3.68 -7.92 -14.77
C LEU A 129 -5.20 -8.08 -14.98
N ASP A 130 -5.77 -9.20 -14.52
CA ASP A 130 -7.22 -9.35 -14.53
C ASP A 130 -7.89 -8.26 -13.67
N SER A 131 -8.76 -7.45 -14.28
CA SER A 131 -9.32 -6.26 -13.62
C SER A 131 -10.21 -6.61 -12.44
N ALA A 132 -10.96 -7.72 -12.49
CA ALA A 132 -11.79 -8.15 -11.38
C ALA A 132 -10.94 -8.59 -10.18
N ARG A 133 -9.83 -9.29 -10.43
CA ARG A 133 -8.86 -9.66 -9.39
C ARG A 133 -8.11 -8.45 -8.83
N LEU A 134 -7.80 -7.44 -9.64
CA LEU A 134 -7.22 -6.18 -9.15
C LEU A 134 -8.20 -5.41 -8.25
N VAL A 135 -9.49 -5.38 -8.60
CA VAL A 135 -10.55 -4.81 -7.76
C VAL A 135 -10.63 -5.52 -6.42
N GLU A 136 -10.66 -6.86 -6.42
CA GLU A 136 -10.69 -7.66 -5.19
C GLU A 136 -9.42 -7.44 -4.35
N SER A 137 -8.25 -7.35 -4.98
CA SER A 137 -6.98 -7.06 -4.31
C SER A 137 -7.00 -5.71 -3.59
N GLU A 138 -7.55 -4.67 -4.22
CA GLU A 138 -7.69 -3.35 -3.61
C GLU A 138 -8.71 -3.35 -2.47
N TRP A 139 -9.84 -4.04 -2.61
CA TRP A 139 -10.82 -4.21 -1.53
C TRP A 139 -10.21 -4.89 -0.30
N GLN A 140 -9.48 -6.00 -0.49
CA GLN A 140 -8.78 -6.66 0.61
C GLN A 140 -7.79 -5.72 1.30
N SER A 141 -7.07 -4.91 0.53
CA SER A 141 -6.16 -3.92 1.10
C SER A 141 -6.87 -2.87 1.95
N MET A 142 -7.96 -2.30 1.46
CA MET A 142 -8.73 -1.30 2.20
C MET A 142 -9.34 -1.86 3.49
N ARG A 143 -9.75 -3.12 3.49
CA ARG A 143 -10.26 -3.80 4.70
C ARG A 143 -9.15 -4.03 5.73
N VAL A 144 -7.97 -4.48 5.29
CA VAL A 144 -6.78 -4.61 6.15
C VAL A 144 -6.40 -3.24 6.73
N GLU A 145 -6.26 -2.21 5.89
CA GLU A 145 -5.96 -0.85 6.31
C GLU A 145 -6.97 -0.35 7.35
N ALA A 146 -8.27 -0.42 7.05
CA ALA A 146 -9.31 0.06 7.94
C ALA A 146 -9.33 -0.65 9.30
N SER A 147 -9.03 -1.95 9.33
CA SER A 147 -8.91 -2.71 10.58
C SER A 147 -7.66 -2.38 11.39
N GLY A 148 -6.60 -1.89 10.75
CA GLY A 148 -5.30 -1.60 11.36
C GLY A 148 -5.08 -0.13 11.76
N LEU A 149 -6.03 0.77 11.48
CA LEU A 149 -5.90 2.18 11.83
C LEU A 149 -5.88 2.41 13.35
N ASP A 150 -4.90 3.18 13.83
CA ASP A 150 -4.80 3.63 15.22
C ASP A 150 -5.36 5.05 15.37
N TYR A 151 -6.65 5.22 15.05
CA TYR A 151 -7.36 6.48 15.17
C TYR A 151 -8.69 6.29 15.91
N VAL A 152 -9.14 7.32 16.63
CA VAL A 152 -10.41 7.30 17.38
C VAL A 152 -11.63 6.96 16.50
N TRP A 153 -11.56 7.26 15.21
CA TRP A 153 -12.61 7.01 14.22
C TRP A 153 -12.42 5.71 13.43
N GLN A 154 -11.43 4.87 13.78
CA GLN A 154 -11.15 3.57 13.15
C GLN A 154 -12.41 2.74 12.99
N LYS A 155 -13.18 2.52 14.08
CA LYS A 155 -14.38 1.69 14.05
C LYS A 155 -15.43 2.22 13.06
N THR A 156 -15.62 3.53 13.03
CA THR A 156 -16.56 4.19 12.11
C THR A 156 -16.12 3.98 10.66
N TYR A 157 -14.84 4.20 10.37
CA TYR A 157 -14.30 3.99 9.02
C TYR A 157 -14.30 2.52 8.59
N GLN A 158 -13.92 1.61 9.47
CA GLN A 158 -13.99 0.17 9.21
C GLN A 158 -15.43 -0.26 8.88
N ALA A 159 -16.42 0.21 9.65
CA ALA A 159 -17.83 -0.06 9.37
C ALA A 159 -18.26 0.48 8.00
N LEU A 160 -17.74 1.63 7.56
CA LEU A 160 -18.00 2.16 6.22
C LEU A 160 -17.42 1.25 5.12
N ILE A 161 -16.16 0.84 5.25
CA ILE A 161 -15.49 -0.03 4.27
C ILE A 161 -16.20 -1.38 4.18
N GLU A 162 -16.55 -2.01 5.31
CA GLU A 162 -17.24 -3.29 5.33
C GLU A 162 -18.66 -3.20 4.74
N ALA A 163 -19.42 -2.14 5.04
CA ALA A 163 -20.75 -1.95 4.47
C ALA A 163 -20.68 -1.73 2.95
N ALA A 164 -19.72 -0.95 2.46
CA ALA A 164 -19.54 -0.72 1.03
C ALA A 164 -19.09 -1.98 0.29
N HIS A 165 -18.19 -2.77 0.90
CA HIS A 165 -17.75 -4.06 0.35
C HIS A 165 -18.89 -5.10 0.35
N ALA A 166 -19.79 -5.08 1.33
CA ALA A 166 -20.93 -6.00 1.37
C ALA A 166 -21.94 -5.76 0.23
N GLU A 167 -22.01 -4.53 -0.29
CA GLU A 167 -22.91 -4.14 -1.37
C GLU A 167 -22.37 -4.56 -2.75
N PRO A 168 -23.04 -5.49 -3.47
CA PRO A 168 -22.55 -6.00 -4.76
C PRO A 168 -22.28 -4.91 -5.81
N ALA A 169 -23.11 -3.87 -5.87
CA ALA A 169 -22.95 -2.80 -6.88
C ALA A 169 -21.66 -1.99 -6.67
N LEU A 170 -21.27 -1.77 -5.41
CA LEU A 170 -20.03 -1.05 -5.08
C LEU A 170 -18.82 -1.98 -5.10
N ARG A 171 -18.96 -3.23 -4.62
CA ARG A 171 -17.88 -4.22 -4.63
C ARG A 171 -17.39 -4.54 -6.04
N ALA A 172 -18.25 -4.43 -7.05
CA ALA A 172 -17.87 -4.62 -8.45
C ALA A 172 -17.00 -3.48 -9.02
N LEU A 173 -16.88 -2.34 -8.33
CA LEU A 173 -16.11 -1.18 -8.77
C LEU A 173 -14.73 -1.16 -8.10
N TYR A 174 -13.78 -0.50 -8.74
CA TYR A 174 -12.45 -0.28 -8.17
C TYR A 174 -12.55 0.74 -7.03
N PRO A 175 -12.29 0.35 -5.78
CA PRO A 175 -12.40 1.27 -4.65
C PRO A 175 -11.10 2.06 -4.49
N PHE A 176 -11.18 3.29 -4.02
CA PHE A 176 -10.00 4.05 -3.62
C PHE A 176 -10.35 5.12 -2.60
N THR A 177 -9.35 5.60 -1.88
CA THR A 177 -9.50 6.74 -0.96
C THR A 177 -8.81 7.99 -1.49
N SER A 178 -9.44 9.13 -1.20
CA SER A 178 -8.84 10.46 -1.36
C SER A 178 -9.32 11.33 -0.21
N HIS A 179 -8.40 11.93 0.55
CA HIS A 179 -8.73 12.72 1.75
C HIS A 179 -9.63 11.95 2.74
N TRP A 180 -9.38 10.65 2.93
CA TRP A 180 -10.19 9.73 3.75
C TRP A 180 -11.63 9.48 3.28
N ALA A 181 -12.04 10.03 2.13
CA ALA A 181 -13.31 9.69 1.49
C ALA A 181 -13.15 8.42 0.61
N LEU A 182 -14.04 7.45 0.81
CA LEU A 182 -14.20 6.28 -0.06
C LEU A 182 -14.88 6.71 -1.36
N ARG A 183 -14.30 6.29 -2.48
CA ARG A 183 -14.73 6.62 -3.85
C ARG A 183 -14.59 5.39 -4.74
N PHE A 184 -15.25 5.42 -5.89
CA PHE A 184 -15.30 4.30 -6.82
C PHE A 184 -14.87 4.72 -8.23
N SER A 185 -14.34 3.75 -8.96
CA SER A 185 -13.94 3.93 -10.34
C SER A 185 -14.34 2.74 -11.21
N THR A 186 -14.65 3.01 -12.48
CA THR A 186 -14.83 1.98 -13.52
C THR A 186 -13.51 1.58 -14.18
N SER A 187 -12.38 2.15 -13.77
CA SER A 187 -11.05 1.70 -14.18
C SER A 187 -10.13 1.53 -12.98
N THR A 188 -9.16 0.63 -13.08
CA THR A 188 -8.10 0.48 -12.07
C THR A 188 -7.12 1.67 -12.11
N ARG A 189 -6.17 1.73 -11.17
CA ARG A 189 -5.01 2.63 -11.30
C ARG A 189 -4.12 2.23 -12.49
N PRO A 190 -3.20 3.12 -12.95
CA PRO A 190 -2.96 4.50 -12.50
C PRO A 190 -4.05 5.52 -12.87
N HIS A 191 -4.81 5.30 -13.94
CA HIS A 191 -5.79 6.26 -14.43
C HIS A 191 -7.22 5.88 -14.05
N LEU A 192 -7.76 6.59 -13.07
CA LEU A 192 -9.10 6.35 -12.51
C LEU A 192 -10.19 7.12 -13.27
N THR A 193 -11.20 6.39 -13.74
CA THR A 193 -12.47 6.92 -14.24
C THR A 193 -13.47 6.97 -13.08
N VAL A 194 -13.48 8.07 -12.33
CA VAL A 194 -14.23 8.18 -11.08
C VAL A 194 -15.73 8.24 -11.34
N VAL A 195 -16.51 7.48 -10.57
CA VAL A 195 -17.98 7.42 -10.70
C VAL A 195 -18.67 7.50 -9.35
N GLY A 196 -19.90 8.02 -9.37
CA GLY A 196 -20.80 8.02 -8.23
C GLY A 196 -20.40 8.96 -7.08
N PRO A 197 -21.13 8.87 -5.96
CA PRO A 197 -20.87 9.67 -4.76
C PRO A 197 -19.58 9.30 -4.02
N CYS A 198 -19.10 10.24 -3.20
CA CYS A 198 -18.10 10.04 -2.18
C CYS A 198 -18.77 9.65 -0.85
N LEU A 199 -18.14 8.74 -0.12
CA LEU A 199 -18.56 8.31 1.22
C LEU A 199 -17.51 8.72 2.25
N THR A 200 -17.93 9.29 3.37
CA THR A 200 -17.01 9.69 4.46
C THR A 200 -17.45 9.12 5.80
N ALA A 201 -16.48 8.85 6.67
CA ALA A 201 -16.70 8.47 8.06
C ALA A 201 -16.23 9.62 8.96
N GLY A 202 -17.17 10.20 9.72
CA GLY A 202 -16.90 11.28 10.66
C GLY A 202 -16.36 10.77 12.00
N SER A 203 -15.56 11.60 12.66
CA SER A 203 -15.10 11.31 14.03
C SER A 203 -16.20 11.41 15.09
N ASP A 204 -17.34 12.01 14.72
CA ASP A 204 -18.59 12.05 15.48
C ASP A 204 -19.42 10.76 15.35
N GLY A 205 -18.95 9.78 14.56
CA GLY A 205 -19.65 8.52 14.30
C GLY A 205 -20.70 8.59 13.18
N MET A 206 -20.84 9.75 12.52
CA MET A 206 -21.78 9.92 11.41
C MET A 206 -21.14 9.55 10.07
N TYR A 207 -21.98 9.21 9.09
CA TYR A 207 -21.56 8.85 7.74
C TYR A 207 -22.07 9.88 6.75
N GLY A 208 -21.17 10.45 5.96
CA GLY A 208 -21.51 11.44 4.93
C GLY A 208 -21.57 10.83 3.54
N VAL A 209 -22.54 11.30 2.75
CA VAL A 209 -22.62 11.02 1.31
C VAL A 209 -22.62 12.34 0.57
N GLY A 210 -21.78 12.48 -0.45
CA GLY A 210 -21.76 13.70 -1.25
C GLY A 210 -21.23 13.54 -2.65
N THR A 211 -21.51 14.53 -3.51
CA THR A 211 -20.96 14.61 -4.88
C THR A 211 -19.46 14.92 -4.88
N GLY A 212 -18.94 15.44 -3.78
CA GLY A 212 -17.51 15.62 -3.51
C GLY A 212 -17.14 15.24 -2.07
N PHE A 213 -15.85 15.26 -1.75
CA PHE A 213 -15.35 14.84 -0.42
C PHE A 213 -15.45 15.92 0.67
N ILE A 214 -15.72 17.18 0.30
CA ILE A 214 -15.76 18.32 1.24
C ILE A 214 -17.11 18.43 1.94
N THR A 215 -18.22 18.28 1.19
CA THR A 215 -19.58 18.51 1.69
C THR A 215 -20.45 17.27 1.46
N PRO A 216 -21.09 16.71 2.50
CA PRO A 216 -22.03 15.61 2.36
C PRO A 216 -23.40 16.14 1.91
N ASP A 217 -23.46 16.70 0.70
CA ASP A 217 -24.65 17.32 0.10
C ASP A 217 -25.78 16.33 -0.23
N LEU A 218 -25.48 15.02 -0.24
CA LEU A 218 -26.47 13.95 -0.37
C LEU A 218 -26.94 13.40 1.00
N GLY A 219 -26.38 13.91 2.11
CA GLY A 219 -26.88 13.69 3.45
C GLY A 219 -25.86 13.15 4.46
N LEU A 220 -26.28 13.18 5.72
CA LEU A 220 -25.60 12.59 6.87
C LEU A 220 -26.47 11.47 7.44
N PHE A 221 -25.84 10.36 7.78
CA PHE A 221 -26.52 9.13 8.19
C PHE A 221 -25.92 8.59 9.48
N ALA A 222 -26.76 7.96 10.30
CA ALA A 222 -26.34 7.37 11.57
C ALA A 222 -25.63 6.02 11.38
N THR A 223 -25.85 5.35 10.24
CA THR A 223 -25.24 4.05 9.94
C THR A 223 -24.55 4.02 8.58
N ALA A 224 -23.51 3.18 8.48
CA ALA A 224 -22.78 2.95 7.24
C ALA A 224 -23.70 2.36 6.14
N HIS A 225 -24.62 1.47 6.51
CA HIS A 225 -25.55 0.83 5.57
C HIS A 225 -26.52 1.83 4.94
N GLU A 226 -27.03 2.80 5.71
CA GLU A 226 -27.88 3.87 5.17
C GLU A 226 -27.10 4.76 4.19
N ALA A 227 -25.88 5.16 4.54
CA ALA A 227 -25.02 5.94 3.66
C ALA A 227 -24.69 5.19 2.36
N VAL A 228 -24.37 3.90 2.46
CA VAL A 228 -24.11 3.03 1.29
C VAL A 228 -25.36 2.89 0.42
N ALA A 229 -26.53 2.66 1.01
CA ALA A 229 -27.78 2.54 0.25
C ALA A 229 -28.09 3.82 -0.53
N VAL A 230 -27.86 5.00 0.07
CA VAL A 230 -28.00 6.28 -0.63
C VAL A 230 -26.95 6.44 -1.72
N ALA A 231 -25.69 6.06 -1.47
CA ALA A 231 -24.65 6.10 -2.49
C ALA A 231 -25.02 5.24 -3.71
N VAL A 232 -25.48 4.00 -3.50
CA VAL A 232 -25.97 3.09 -4.55
C VAL A 232 -27.13 3.70 -5.33
N HIS A 233 -28.10 4.29 -4.64
CA HIS A 233 -29.25 4.93 -5.28
C HIS A 233 -28.83 6.04 -6.26
N HIS A 234 -27.74 6.76 -5.95
CA HIS A 234 -27.18 7.82 -6.78
C HIS A 234 -26.10 7.34 -7.77
N MET A 235 -25.86 6.03 -7.88
CA MET A 235 -24.92 5.51 -8.89
C MET A 235 -25.50 5.63 -10.31
N PRO A 236 -24.64 5.90 -11.32
CA PRO A 236 -25.05 5.76 -12.70
C PRO A 236 -25.51 4.32 -13.00
N SER A 237 -26.56 4.16 -13.79
CA SER A 237 -27.01 2.86 -14.26
C SER A 237 -26.11 2.36 -15.40
N GLY A 238 -26.05 1.03 -15.58
CA GLY A 238 -25.36 0.41 -16.71
C GLY A 238 -23.83 0.51 -16.66
N LEU A 239 -23.25 0.61 -15.47
CA LEU A 239 -21.80 0.49 -15.31
C LEU A 239 -21.36 -0.89 -15.80
N GLY A 240 -20.52 -0.90 -16.83
CA GLY A 240 -19.90 -2.12 -17.35
C GLY A 240 -18.86 -2.69 -16.38
N PRO A 241 -18.23 -3.82 -16.74
CA PRO A 241 -17.12 -4.35 -15.95
C PRO A 241 -15.97 -3.32 -15.86
N VAL A 242 -15.26 -3.35 -14.75
CA VAL A 242 -14.07 -2.50 -14.54
C VAL A 242 -13.02 -2.82 -15.60
N THR A 243 -12.43 -1.77 -16.18
CA THR A 243 -11.33 -1.88 -17.16
C THR A 243 -9.99 -1.56 -16.52
N LEU A 244 -8.89 -1.88 -17.20
CA LEU A 244 -7.58 -1.39 -16.80
C LEU A 244 -7.47 0.12 -17.02
N GLY A 245 -6.82 0.82 -16.08
CA GLY A 245 -6.41 2.21 -16.27
C GLY A 245 -5.08 2.27 -17.02
N GLY A 246 -5.10 2.53 -18.32
CA GLY A 246 -3.90 2.71 -19.16
C GLY A 246 -3.43 4.16 -19.15
#